data_AF-A0A0K6H7A0-F1
#
_entry.id   AF-A0A0K6H7A0-F1
#
_cell.length_a   1.000
_cell.length_b   1.000
_cell.length_c   1.000
_cell.angle_alpha   90.00
_cell.angle_beta   90.00
_cell.angle_gamma   90.00
#
_symmetry.space_group_name_H-M   'P 1'
#
loop_
_entity.id
_entity.type
_entity.pdbx_description
1 polymer ?
#
loop_
_entity_poly.entity_id
_entity_poly.type
_entity_poly.pdbx_seq_one_letter_code
_entity_poly.pdbx_strand_id
1 'polypeptide(L)'
;MSAPLKFVAHSRHVITLAAEFGWRPGARYTNLRDVRNVDFAGVGFLDIHWKRYDFMRHLAAAERLRPFMTVARDIESVQQLDAILREAEALQRFARHVVLVPKDPALHRRFHALLPPHFVPGFSVPTRYGGTALPPENYTRPVHLLGGRPDVQRRYADLMPVASLDCNRFTLDARFGDYFDGEIFRPHPQGGYDTCLRDSLANINHSWRGYRATALASGEKAHE
;
A
#
# COMPACT_ATOMS: atom_id res chain seq x y z
N MET A 1 -11.05 -17.24 -5.36
CA MET A 1 -9.96 -16.26 -5.20
C MET A 1 -10.57 -14.88 -5.01
N SER A 2 -10.04 -14.07 -4.11
CA SER A 2 -10.62 -12.78 -3.70
C SER A 2 -10.12 -11.62 -4.56
N ALA A 3 -10.81 -10.47 -4.47
CA ALA A 3 -10.31 -9.18 -4.93
C ALA A 3 -9.06 -8.75 -4.13
N PRO A 4 -8.23 -7.82 -4.64
CA PRO A 4 -7.06 -7.35 -3.90
C PRO A 4 -7.47 -6.59 -2.65
N LEU A 5 -6.62 -6.68 -1.61
CA LEU A 5 -6.81 -5.89 -0.40
C LEU A 5 -6.55 -4.41 -0.71
N LYS A 6 -7.43 -3.54 -0.22
CA LYS A 6 -7.33 -2.10 -0.44
C LYS A 6 -7.21 -1.39 0.89
N PHE A 7 -6.27 -0.46 0.98
CA PHE A 7 -6.01 0.34 2.18
C PHE A 7 -6.16 1.83 1.89
N VAL A 8 -6.64 2.58 2.89
CA VAL A 8 -6.65 4.04 2.85
C VAL A 8 -6.01 4.61 4.10
N ALA A 9 -4.97 5.42 3.93
CA ALA A 9 -4.22 6.03 5.02
C ALA A 9 -4.51 7.54 5.07
N HIS A 10 -5.70 7.89 5.55
CA HIS A 10 -6.18 9.28 5.60
C HIS A 10 -6.90 9.58 6.94
N SER A 11 -7.67 10.67 7.00
CA SER A 11 -8.48 11.05 8.16
C SER A 11 -9.45 9.95 8.59
N ARG A 12 -9.82 9.95 9.89
CA ARG A 12 -10.81 9.01 10.46
C ARG A 12 -12.12 8.95 9.65
N HIS A 13 -12.60 10.10 9.18
CA HIS A 13 -13.80 10.20 8.33
C HIS A 13 -13.67 9.37 7.06
N VAL A 14 -12.59 9.58 6.29
CA VAL A 14 -12.32 8.85 5.05
C VAL A 14 -12.13 7.35 5.30
N ILE A 15 -11.42 6.98 6.37
CA ILE A 15 -11.24 5.57 6.76
C ILE A 15 -12.60 4.91 7.03
N THR A 16 -13.46 5.59 7.80
CA THR A 16 -14.79 5.07 8.16
C THR A 16 -15.65 4.90 6.91
N LEU A 17 -15.67 5.90 6.04
CA LEU A 17 -16.43 5.86 4.79
C LEU A 17 -15.91 4.77 3.85
N ALA A 18 -14.59 4.63 3.69
CA ALA A 18 -14.01 3.60 2.82
C ALA A 18 -14.24 2.17 3.34
N ALA A 19 -14.39 1.99 4.66
CA ALA A 19 -14.74 0.70 5.25
C ALA A 19 -16.13 0.21 4.79
N GLU A 20 -17.08 1.12 4.52
CA GLU A 20 -18.38 0.78 3.91
C GLU A 20 -18.21 0.14 2.51
N PHE A 21 -17.10 0.43 1.83
CA PHE A 21 -16.73 -0.12 0.52
C PHE A 21 -15.74 -1.30 0.63
N GLY A 22 -15.51 -1.82 1.84
CA GLY A 22 -14.62 -2.97 2.09
C GLY A 22 -13.12 -2.63 2.06
N TRP A 23 -12.75 -1.36 2.14
CA TRP A 23 -11.35 -0.94 2.31
C TRP A 23 -10.93 -1.06 3.78
N ARG A 24 -9.66 -1.34 4.00
CA ARG A 24 -9.06 -1.48 5.33
C ARG A 24 -8.39 -0.17 5.78
N PRO A 25 -8.31 0.07 7.10
CA PRO A 25 -7.66 1.27 7.60
C PRO A 25 -6.16 1.24 7.34
N GLY A 26 -5.63 2.39 6.98
CA GLY A 26 -4.20 2.66 6.90
C GLY A 26 -3.82 3.84 7.80
N ALA A 27 -2.55 3.91 8.17
CA ALA A 27 -1.98 5.07 8.83
C ALA A 27 -0.52 5.22 8.44
N ARG A 28 -0.02 6.45 8.40
CA ARG A 28 1.43 6.68 8.41
C ARG A 28 1.93 6.62 9.84
N TYR A 29 3.08 6.00 10.13
CA TYR A 29 3.56 5.86 11.53
C TYR A 29 3.74 7.20 12.27
N THR A 30 3.86 8.31 11.54
CA THR A 30 3.95 9.66 12.11
C THR A 30 2.60 10.30 12.45
N ASN A 31 1.48 9.73 11.98
CA ASN A 31 0.12 10.18 12.28
C ASN A 31 -0.80 9.00 12.58
N LEU A 32 -0.90 8.66 13.87
CA LEU A 32 -1.68 7.53 14.36
C LEU A 32 -3.00 7.94 15.03
N ARG A 33 -3.35 9.24 14.99
CA ARG A 33 -4.57 9.76 15.62
C ARG A 33 -5.83 9.24 14.94
N ASP A 34 -5.77 9.08 13.62
CA ASP A 34 -6.91 8.77 12.77
C ASP A 34 -7.36 7.30 12.89
N VAL A 35 -6.49 6.43 13.44
CA VAL A 35 -6.74 5.00 13.64
C VAL A 35 -6.90 4.60 15.12
N ARG A 36 -6.93 5.56 16.06
CA ARG A 36 -6.98 5.26 17.50
C ARG A 36 -8.16 4.38 17.92
N ASN A 37 -9.31 4.58 17.26
CA ASN A 37 -10.58 3.90 17.58
C ASN A 37 -11.08 3.06 16.40
N VAL A 38 -10.15 2.56 15.57
CA VAL A 38 -10.44 1.70 14.44
C VAL A 38 -9.74 0.38 14.68
N ASP A 39 -10.40 -0.74 14.36
CA ASP A 39 -9.74 -2.03 14.42
C ASP A 39 -8.59 -2.09 13.40
N PHE A 40 -7.37 -2.18 13.91
CA PHE A 40 -6.15 -2.07 13.12
C PHE A 40 -5.24 -3.31 13.29
N ALA A 41 -5.27 -3.96 14.45
CA ALA A 41 -4.43 -5.12 14.72
C ALA A 41 -4.80 -6.28 13.79
N GLY A 42 -3.83 -6.80 13.05
CA GLY A 42 -4.05 -7.88 12.08
C GLY A 42 -4.90 -7.51 10.86
N VAL A 43 -5.37 -6.26 10.75
CA VAL A 43 -6.22 -5.78 9.64
C VAL A 43 -5.58 -4.62 8.88
N GLY A 44 -4.96 -3.67 9.58
CA GLY A 44 -4.54 -2.38 9.02
C GLY A 44 -3.20 -2.36 8.30
N PHE A 45 -2.94 -1.25 7.62
CA PHE A 45 -1.71 -0.97 6.88
C PHE A 45 -0.93 0.19 7.50
N LEU A 46 0.34 -0.01 7.85
CA LEU A 46 1.21 0.99 8.44
C LEU A 46 2.26 1.47 7.43
N ASP A 47 2.06 2.68 6.91
CA ASP A 47 2.88 3.36 5.91
C ASP A 47 4.03 4.17 6.55
N ILE A 48 5.04 4.46 5.73
CA ILE A 48 6.23 5.22 6.11
C ILE A 48 6.16 6.71 5.77
N HIS A 49 6.98 7.50 6.45
CA HIS A 49 7.28 8.86 6.04
C HIS A 49 8.57 8.87 5.22
N TRP A 50 8.50 8.48 3.94
CA TRP A 50 9.69 8.27 3.09
C TRP A 50 10.71 9.43 3.12
N LYS A 51 10.26 10.70 3.10
CA LYS A 51 11.16 11.89 3.17
C LYS A 51 11.95 12.05 4.47
N ARG A 52 11.45 11.47 5.57
CA ARG A 52 11.96 11.67 6.94
C ARG A 52 11.75 10.38 7.72
N TYR A 53 12.26 9.29 7.17
CA TYR A 53 12.07 7.97 7.74
C TYR A 53 12.86 7.82 9.04
N ASP A 54 12.20 7.28 10.06
CA ASP A 54 12.74 7.03 11.39
C ASP A 54 12.32 5.61 11.78
N PHE A 55 13.28 4.70 11.74
CA PHE A 55 13.05 3.28 11.98
C PHE A 55 12.56 3.01 13.41
N MET A 56 13.11 3.67 14.42
CA MET A 56 12.74 3.39 15.82
C MET A 56 11.31 3.83 16.11
N ARG A 57 10.89 4.99 15.59
CA ARG A 57 9.49 5.43 15.68
C ARG A 57 8.56 4.52 14.90
N HIS A 58 9.00 4.04 13.73
CA HIS A 58 8.22 3.13 12.93
C HIS A 58 8.02 1.78 13.63
N LEU A 59 9.10 1.21 14.18
CA LEU A 59 9.07 -0.05 14.93
C LEU A 59 8.15 0.05 16.16
N ALA A 60 8.24 1.13 16.94
CA ALA A 60 7.35 1.37 18.07
C ALA A 60 5.87 1.49 17.64
N ALA A 61 5.61 2.11 16.49
CA ALA A 61 4.25 2.16 15.94
C ALA A 61 3.76 0.78 15.51
N ALA A 62 4.60 -0.02 14.85
CA ALA A 62 4.28 -1.38 14.44
C ALA A 62 4.01 -2.28 15.64
N GLU A 63 4.83 -2.19 16.70
CA GLU A 63 4.64 -2.93 17.94
C GLU A 63 3.30 -2.61 18.61
N ARG A 64 2.97 -1.32 18.69
CA ARG A 64 1.73 -0.84 19.30
C ARG A 64 0.49 -1.21 18.51
N LEU A 65 0.56 -1.16 17.19
CA LEU A 65 -0.61 -1.31 16.31
C LEU A 65 -0.78 -2.72 15.74
N ARG A 66 0.28 -3.54 15.74
CA ARG A 66 0.31 -4.91 15.20
C ARG A 66 -0.34 -5.02 13.82
N PRO A 67 0.08 -4.23 12.80
CA PRO A 67 -0.60 -4.16 11.52
C PRO A 67 -0.69 -5.51 10.79
N PHE A 68 -1.68 -5.66 9.90
CA PHE A 68 -1.64 -6.72 8.91
C PHE A 68 -0.41 -6.56 8.00
N MET A 69 -0.15 -5.34 7.54
CA MET A 69 0.93 -5.05 6.61
C MET A 69 1.63 -3.75 6.99
N THR A 70 2.94 -3.71 6.81
CA THR A 70 3.73 -2.47 6.95
C THR A 70 4.79 -2.40 5.87
N VAL A 71 5.46 -1.27 5.73
CA VAL A 71 6.45 -1.01 4.68
C VAL A 71 7.81 -0.78 5.32
N ALA A 72 8.83 -1.54 4.94
CA ALA A 72 10.19 -1.26 5.34
C ALA A 72 10.70 0.04 4.68
N ARG A 73 11.91 0.47 5.04
CA ARG A 73 12.58 1.57 4.33
C ARG A 73 12.71 1.24 2.83
N ASP A 74 12.52 2.25 1.98
CA ASP A 74 12.80 2.14 0.55
C ASP A 74 14.27 1.75 0.31
N ILE A 75 14.50 0.79 -0.60
CA ILE A 75 15.83 0.32 -0.98
C ILE A 75 16.34 1.19 -2.13
N GLU A 76 16.76 2.42 -1.80
CA GLU A 76 17.35 3.38 -2.76
C GLU A 76 18.77 3.01 -3.17
N SER A 77 19.46 2.20 -2.36
CA SER A 77 20.82 1.73 -2.60
C SER A 77 20.98 0.29 -2.13
N VAL A 78 21.45 -0.59 -3.02
CA VAL A 78 21.71 -2.00 -2.74
C VAL A 78 22.82 -2.18 -1.69
N GLN A 79 23.71 -1.20 -1.53
CA GLN A 79 24.73 -1.21 -0.48
C GLN A 79 24.14 -1.14 0.93
N GLN A 80 22.91 -0.64 1.07
CA GLN A 80 22.18 -0.58 2.34
C GLN A 80 21.24 -1.77 2.56
N LEU A 81 21.16 -2.69 1.60
CA LEU A 81 20.17 -3.77 1.59
C LEU A 81 20.21 -4.60 2.88
N ASP A 82 21.39 -5.01 3.34
CA ASP A 82 21.53 -5.82 4.55
C ASP A 82 20.96 -5.12 5.79
N ALA A 83 21.18 -3.80 5.92
CA ALA A 83 20.65 -3.03 7.03
C ALA A 83 19.11 -2.92 6.93
N ILE A 84 18.58 -2.69 5.73
CA ILE A 84 17.14 -2.59 5.47
C ILE A 84 16.44 -3.94 5.73
N LEU A 85 17.06 -5.06 5.34
CA LEU A 85 16.53 -6.39 5.61
C LEU A 85 16.45 -6.67 7.12
N ARG A 86 17.45 -6.24 7.91
CA ARG A 86 17.37 -6.33 9.38
C ARG A 86 16.24 -5.48 9.95
N GLU A 87 16.03 -4.27 9.43
CA GLU A 87 14.88 -3.43 9.80
C GLU A 87 13.55 -4.13 9.46
N ALA A 88 13.47 -4.77 8.27
CA ALA A 88 12.29 -5.50 7.83
C ALA A 88 11.98 -6.72 8.72
N GLU A 89 12.99 -7.51 9.09
CA GLU A 89 12.83 -8.63 10.03
C GLU A 89 12.35 -8.17 11.40
N ALA A 90 12.87 -7.04 11.91
CA ALA A 90 12.40 -6.46 13.16
C ALA A 90 10.92 -6.04 13.08
N LEU A 91 10.48 -5.46 11.96
CA LEU A 91 9.07 -5.13 11.72
C LEU A 91 8.19 -6.39 11.61
N GLN A 92 8.71 -7.47 11.02
CA GLN A 92 8.01 -8.74 10.82
C GLN A 92 7.60 -9.42 12.13
N ARG A 93 8.24 -9.07 13.26
CA ARG A 93 7.80 -9.51 14.61
C ARG A 93 6.44 -8.93 15.02
N PHE A 94 6.07 -7.81 14.41
CA PHE A 94 4.89 -7.02 14.79
C PHE A 94 3.84 -6.94 13.68
N ALA A 95 4.23 -7.11 12.42
CA ALA A 95 3.35 -7.15 11.27
C ALA A 95 3.22 -8.56 10.69
N ARG A 96 2.08 -8.90 10.08
CA ARG A 96 1.94 -10.18 9.35
C ARG A 96 2.72 -10.18 8.03
N HIS A 97 2.77 -9.04 7.36
CA HIS A 97 3.52 -8.86 6.12
C HIS A 97 4.36 -7.58 6.18
N VAL A 98 5.60 -7.66 5.74
CA VAL A 98 6.45 -6.49 5.50
C VAL A 98 6.69 -6.32 4.00
N VAL A 99 6.44 -5.11 3.52
CA VAL A 99 6.66 -4.70 2.14
C VAL A 99 8.07 -4.18 1.98
N LEU A 100 8.84 -4.72 1.03
CA LEU A 100 10.13 -4.19 0.61
C LEU A 100 9.94 -3.37 -0.66
N VAL A 101 10.38 -2.11 -0.67
CA VAL A 101 10.20 -1.20 -1.82
C VAL A 101 11.53 -1.03 -2.57
N PRO A 102 11.82 -1.85 -3.59
CA PRO A 102 13.04 -1.74 -4.36
C PRO A 102 13.01 -0.49 -5.25
N LYS A 103 14.05 0.35 -5.14
CA LYS A 103 14.22 1.59 -5.92
C LYS A 103 15.52 1.62 -6.72
N ASP A 104 16.58 0.99 -6.22
CA ASP A 104 17.88 0.93 -6.88
C ASP A 104 17.81 0.13 -8.20
N PRO A 105 18.18 0.72 -9.36
CA PRO A 105 18.31 0.01 -10.64
C PRO A 105 19.18 -1.25 -10.58
N ALA A 106 20.16 -1.32 -9.68
CA ALA A 106 21.01 -2.50 -9.47
C ALA A 106 20.26 -3.74 -8.97
N LEU A 107 18.98 -3.61 -8.58
CA LEU A 107 18.09 -4.72 -8.23
C LEU A 107 17.40 -5.34 -9.45
N HIS A 108 17.51 -4.76 -10.65
CA HIS A 108 16.93 -5.32 -11.86
C HIS A 108 17.41 -6.76 -12.08
N ARG A 109 16.45 -7.68 -12.30
CA ARG A 109 16.58 -9.14 -12.43
C ARG A 109 17.18 -9.86 -11.23
N ARG A 110 17.26 -9.20 -10.07
CA ARG A 110 17.90 -9.75 -8.87
C ARG A 110 16.96 -9.91 -7.68
N PHE A 111 15.65 -9.71 -7.86
CA PHE A 111 14.67 -9.84 -6.77
C PHE A 111 14.68 -11.22 -6.12
N HIS A 112 14.72 -12.29 -6.90
CA HIS A 112 14.78 -13.65 -6.37
C HIS A 112 16.06 -13.93 -5.58
N ALA A 113 17.18 -13.32 -5.97
CA ALA A 113 18.47 -13.52 -5.32
C ALA A 113 18.65 -12.66 -4.07
N LEU A 114 18.04 -11.47 -4.04
CA LEU A 114 18.33 -10.44 -3.04
C LEU A 114 17.17 -10.12 -2.10
N LEU A 115 15.92 -10.37 -2.49
CA LEU A 115 14.74 -10.06 -1.68
C LEU A 115 14.15 -11.37 -1.13
N PRO A 116 14.26 -11.63 0.19
CA PRO A 116 13.75 -12.87 0.78
C PRO A 116 12.29 -13.13 0.44
N PRO A 117 11.89 -14.39 0.16
CA PRO A 117 10.59 -14.73 -0.43
C PRO A 117 9.38 -14.46 0.48
N HIS A 118 9.57 -14.43 1.79
CA HIS A 118 8.51 -14.14 2.76
C HIS A 118 8.11 -12.65 2.79
N PHE A 119 8.95 -11.75 2.26
CA PHE A 119 8.62 -10.35 2.13
C PHE A 119 7.84 -10.04 0.85
N VAL A 120 6.94 -9.06 0.93
CA VAL A 120 6.09 -8.64 -0.19
C VAL A 120 6.82 -7.55 -0.99
N PRO A 121 7.05 -7.70 -2.30
CA PRO A 121 7.57 -6.60 -3.11
C PRO A 121 6.55 -5.46 -3.19
N GLY A 122 7.02 -4.24 -2.94
CA GLY A 122 6.26 -3.01 -3.08
C GLY A 122 6.59 -2.31 -4.38
N PHE A 123 5.58 -2.00 -5.18
CA PHE A 123 5.74 -1.21 -6.41
C PHE A 123 5.14 0.17 -6.20
N SER A 124 5.97 1.22 -6.09
CA SER A 124 5.43 2.58 -6.05
C SER A 124 4.99 3.01 -7.44
N VAL A 125 3.68 3.15 -7.58
CA VAL A 125 3.08 3.55 -8.85
C VAL A 125 3.59 4.94 -9.22
N PRO A 126 4.12 5.13 -10.44
CA PRO A 126 4.66 6.42 -10.86
C PRO A 126 3.68 7.57 -10.69
N THR A 127 4.19 8.65 -10.10
CA THR A 127 3.54 9.94 -9.96
C THR A 127 4.52 11.05 -10.34
N ARG A 128 4.04 12.29 -10.43
CA ARG A 128 4.92 13.47 -10.59
C ARG A 128 5.94 13.67 -9.46
N TYR A 129 5.79 12.99 -8.33
CA TYR A 129 6.62 13.17 -7.13
C TYR A 129 7.61 12.03 -6.87
N GLY A 130 7.51 10.95 -7.65
CA GLY A 130 8.29 9.73 -7.43
C GLY A 130 7.57 8.51 -7.97
N GLY A 131 8.32 7.42 -8.10
CA GLY A 131 7.85 6.15 -8.62
C GLY A 131 8.96 5.11 -8.50
N THR A 132 8.65 3.86 -8.81
CA THR A 132 9.69 2.84 -9.02
C THR A 132 10.15 2.87 -10.48
N ALA A 133 11.46 3.00 -10.70
CA ALA A 133 12.06 2.95 -12.04
C ALA A 133 12.32 1.51 -12.54
N LEU A 134 12.22 0.53 -11.63
CA LEU A 134 12.43 -0.88 -11.96
C LEU A 134 11.26 -1.42 -12.80
N PRO A 135 11.55 -2.14 -13.90
CA PRO A 135 10.52 -2.68 -14.77
C PRO A 135 9.56 -3.68 -14.09
N PRO A 136 8.26 -3.72 -14.46
CA PRO A 136 7.26 -4.63 -13.91
C PRO A 136 7.61 -6.12 -13.92
N GLU A 137 8.39 -6.60 -14.89
CA GLU A 137 8.77 -8.01 -15.00
C GLU A 137 9.64 -8.52 -13.84
N ASN A 138 10.18 -7.61 -13.01
CA ASN A 138 10.87 -7.97 -11.77
C ASN A 138 9.91 -8.51 -10.70
N TYR A 139 8.62 -8.19 -10.81
CA TYR A 139 7.61 -8.46 -9.81
C TYR A 139 6.83 -9.73 -10.18
N THR A 140 7.43 -10.89 -9.91
CA THR A 140 6.89 -12.21 -10.28
C THR A 140 6.07 -12.89 -9.18
N ARG A 141 6.00 -12.28 -7.99
CA ARG A 141 5.31 -12.79 -6.79
C ARG A 141 4.37 -11.71 -6.22
N PRO A 142 3.42 -12.04 -5.32
CA PRO A 142 2.39 -11.13 -4.81
C PRO A 142 2.90 -9.71 -4.51
N VAL A 143 2.32 -8.70 -5.14
CA VAL A 143 2.77 -7.30 -5.07
C VAL A 143 1.82 -6.44 -4.24
N HIS A 144 2.38 -5.49 -3.48
CA HIS A 144 1.65 -4.35 -2.95
C HIS A 144 1.89 -3.10 -3.81
N LEU A 145 0.84 -2.51 -4.38
CA LEU A 145 0.95 -1.25 -5.11
C LEU A 145 0.89 -0.06 -4.15
N LEU A 146 1.93 0.77 -4.16
CA LEU A 146 2.05 1.92 -3.27
C LEU A 146 1.56 3.20 -3.95
N GLY A 147 0.48 3.78 -3.43
CA GLY A 147 -0.10 5.03 -3.89
C GLY A 147 -0.41 5.10 -5.39
N GLY A 148 -0.38 6.31 -5.95
CA GLY A 148 -0.69 6.56 -7.37
C GLY A 148 -2.18 6.74 -7.66
N ARG A 149 -2.50 6.92 -8.95
CA ARG A 149 -3.88 7.06 -9.42
C ARG A 149 -4.52 5.69 -9.61
N PRO A 150 -5.85 5.55 -9.38
CA PRO A 150 -6.52 4.25 -9.50
C PRO A 150 -6.44 3.62 -10.90
N ASP A 151 -6.55 4.41 -11.96
CA ASP A 151 -6.44 3.94 -13.34
C ASP A 151 -5.05 3.37 -13.65
N VAL A 152 -4.01 4.04 -13.13
CA VAL A 152 -2.63 3.60 -13.30
C VAL A 152 -2.36 2.34 -12.48
N GLN A 153 -2.84 2.28 -11.22
CA GLN A 153 -2.77 1.07 -10.40
C GLN A 153 -3.40 -0.13 -11.12
N ARG A 154 -4.59 0.06 -11.71
CA ARG A 154 -5.27 -1.00 -12.44
C ARG A 154 -4.46 -1.47 -13.65
N ARG A 155 -3.87 -0.56 -14.45
CA ARG A 155 -3.02 -0.94 -15.60
C ARG A 155 -1.81 -1.79 -15.19
N TYR A 156 -1.17 -1.47 -14.07
CA TYR A 156 -0.05 -2.28 -13.58
C TYR A 156 -0.46 -3.69 -13.16
N ALA A 157 -1.72 -3.91 -12.79
CA ALA A 157 -2.22 -5.23 -12.45
C ALA A 157 -2.28 -6.20 -13.64
N ASP A 158 -2.21 -5.69 -14.87
CA ASP A 158 -2.06 -6.52 -16.08
C ASP A 158 -0.60 -6.97 -16.31
N LEU A 159 0.36 -6.37 -15.58
CA LEU A 159 1.80 -6.61 -15.75
C LEU A 159 2.43 -7.37 -14.58
N MET A 160 1.77 -7.44 -13.43
CA MET A 160 2.29 -8.07 -12.22
C MET A 160 1.16 -8.64 -11.34
N PRO A 161 1.43 -9.67 -10.51
CA PRO A 161 0.44 -10.31 -9.65
C PRO A 161 0.15 -9.44 -8.42
N VAL A 162 -0.81 -8.53 -8.53
CA VAL A 162 -1.21 -7.61 -7.45
C VAL A 162 -2.03 -8.36 -6.41
N ALA A 163 -1.60 -8.27 -5.15
CA ALA A 163 -2.32 -8.82 -4.00
C ALA A 163 -3.00 -7.73 -3.18
N SER A 164 -2.43 -6.54 -3.17
CA SER A 164 -2.96 -5.42 -2.39
C SER A 164 -2.51 -4.06 -2.93
N LEU A 165 -3.17 -3.00 -2.49
CA LEU A 165 -2.83 -1.61 -2.81
C LEU A 165 -3.23 -0.65 -1.69
N ASP A 166 -2.54 0.48 -1.59
CA ASP A 166 -3.03 1.66 -0.90
C ASP A 166 -3.31 2.79 -1.90
N CYS A 167 -4.36 3.58 -1.66
CA CYS A 167 -4.64 4.74 -2.49
C CYS A 167 -5.28 5.84 -1.66
N ASN A 168 -4.67 7.02 -1.68
CA ASN A 168 -5.24 8.23 -1.09
C ASN A 168 -5.61 9.27 -2.15
N ARG A 169 -5.31 9.02 -3.43
CA ARG A 169 -5.40 10.05 -4.48
C ARG A 169 -6.81 10.63 -4.60
N PHE A 170 -7.85 9.79 -4.57
CA PHE A 170 -9.25 10.22 -4.64
C PHE A 170 -9.65 11.24 -3.58
N THR A 171 -8.98 11.23 -2.41
CA THR A 171 -9.24 12.20 -1.34
C THR A 171 -8.76 13.61 -1.67
N LEU A 172 -7.74 13.74 -2.52
CA LEU A 172 -7.20 15.02 -2.98
C LEU A 172 -8.13 15.60 -4.04
N ASP A 173 -8.52 14.81 -5.03
CA ASP A 173 -9.40 15.25 -6.12
C ASP A 173 -10.80 15.62 -5.60
N ALA A 174 -11.34 14.86 -4.63
CA ALA A 174 -12.62 15.18 -3.99
C ALA A 174 -12.64 16.57 -3.32
N ARG A 175 -11.50 17.10 -2.85
CA ARG A 175 -11.44 18.47 -2.29
C ARG A 175 -11.70 19.55 -3.32
N PHE A 176 -11.51 19.25 -4.60
CA PHE A 176 -11.79 20.13 -5.72
C PHE A 176 -13.14 19.84 -6.37
N GLY A 177 -13.95 18.94 -5.80
CA GLY A 177 -15.23 18.53 -6.38
C GLY A 177 -15.10 17.51 -7.51
N ASP A 178 -13.92 16.90 -7.66
CA ASP A 178 -13.67 15.87 -8.66
C ASP A 178 -13.82 14.47 -8.05
N TYR A 179 -14.26 13.52 -8.87
CA TYR A 179 -14.36 12.11 -8.50
C TYR A 179 -13.72 11.22 -9.57
N PHE A 180 -13.31 10.01 -9.18
CA PHE A 180 -12.90 8.99 -10.13
C PHE A 180 -14.13 8.34 -10.76
N ASP A 181 -14.28 8.44 -12.07
CA ASP A 181 -15.43 7.90 -12.81
C ASP A 181 -15.29 6.43 -13.23
N GLY A 182 -14.11 5.83 -12.99
CA GLY A 182 -13.75 4.50 -13.48
C GLY A 182 -12.53 4.50 -14.41
N GLU A 183 -12.22 5.64 -15.01
CA GLU A 183 -11.13 5.84 -15.99
C GLU A 183 -10.22 7.02 -15.61
N ILE A 184 -10.79 8.16 -15.22
CA ILE A 184 -10.08 9.40 -14.90
C ILE A 184 -10.77 10.16 -13.76
N PHE A 185 -10.10 11.21 -13.27
CA PHE A 185 -10.74 12.18 -12.38
C PHE A 185 -11.42 13.27 -13.22
N ARG A 186 -12.67 13.59 -12.88
CA ARG A 186 -13.45 14.67 -13.52
C ARG A 186 -14.40 15.34 -12.51
N PRO A 187 -14.91 16.54 -12.82
CA PRO A 187 -15.90 17.20 -11.97
C PRO A 187 -17.13 16.34 -11.72
N HIS A 188 -17.54 16.24 -10.46
CA HIS A 188 -18.73 15.50 -10.06
C HIS A 188 -20.00 16.30 -10.40
N PRO A 189 -21.03 15.70 -11.04
CA PRO A 189 -22.22 16.43 -11.50
C PRO A 189 -23.00 17.12 -10.38
N GLN A 190 -22.95 16.57 -9.17
CA GLN A 190 -23.60 17.16 -7.97
C GLN A 190 -22.61 17.89 -7.05
N GLY A 191 -21.30 17.68 -7.22
CA GLY A 191 -20.29 18.10 -6.26
C GLY A 191 -20.44 17.47 -4.87
N GLY A 192 -19.80 18.08 -3.87
CA GLY A 192 -19.80 17.63 -2.47
C GLY A 192 -18.68 16.64 -2.16
N TYR A 193 -17.91 16.91 -1.10
CA TYR A 193 -16.74 16.11 -0.73
C TYR A 193 -17.10 14.64 -0.54
N ASP A 194 -18.09 14.34 0.31
CA ASP A 194 -18.49 12.97 0.62
C ASP A 194 -19.08 12.23 -0.58
N THR A 195 -19.84 12.92 -1.43
CA THR A 195 -20.36 12.36 -2.68
C THR A 195 -19.21 11.96 -3.60
N CYS A 196 -18.23 12.85 -3.79
CA CYS A 196 -17.05 12.56 -4.61
C CYS A 196 -16.25 11.37 -4.05
N LEU A 197 -16.11 11.26 -2.72
CA LEU A 197 -15.44 10.12 -2.09
C LEU A 197 -16.19 8.81 -2.33
N ARG A 198 -17.50 8.78 -2.12
CA ARG A 198 -18.34 7.58 -2.28
C ARG A 198 -18.31 7.08 -3.71
N ASP A 199 -18.51 7.97 -4.68
CA ASP A 199 -18.53 7.58 -6.09
C ASP A 199 -17.14 7.15 -6.56
N SER A 200 -16.08 7.82 -6.09
CA SER A 200 -14.71 7.36 -6.36
C SER A 200 -14.47 5.95 -5.81
N LEU A 201 -14.82 5.67 -4.55
CA LEU A 201 -14.64 4.35 -3.95
C LEU A 201 -15.43 3.26 -4.68
N ALA A 202 -16.68 3.57 -5.08
CA ALA A 202 -17.51 2.67 -5.87
C ALA A 202 -16.85 2.33 -7.22
N ASN A 203 -16.38 3.35 -7.95
CA ASN A 203 -15.80 3.19 -9.27
C ASN A 203 -14.41 2.54 -9.23
N ILE A 204 -13.60 2.82 -8.20
CA ILE A 204 -12.36 2.09 -7.97
C ILE A 204 -12.68 0.61 -7.70
N ASN A 205 -13.64 0.32 -6.83
CA ASN A 205 -14.05 -1.07 -6.59
C ASN A 205 -14.54 -1.77 -7.86
N HIS A 206 -15.28 -1.05 -8.70
CA HIS A 206 -15.76 -1.55 -9.98
C HIS A 206 -14.61 -1.87 -10.94
N SER A 207 -13.58 -1.02 -11.04
CA SER A 207 -12.44 -1.26 -11.95
C SER A 207 -11.61 -2.49 -11.58
N TRP A 208 -11.67 -2.93 -10.32
CA TRP A 208 -11.06 -4.17 -9.83
C TRP A 208 -11.98 -5.39 -9.91
N ARG A 209 -13.24 -5.24 -10.36
CA ARG A 209 -14.17 -6.37 -10.51
C ARG A 209 -13.63 -7.36 -11.54
N GLY A 210 -13.66 -8.65 -11.19
CA GLY A 210 -13.15 -9.73 -12.05
C GLY A 210 -11.64 -9.95 -11.97
N TYR A 211 -10.87 -9.02 -11.40
CA TYR A 211 -9.46 -9.26 -11.10
C TYR A 211 -9.32 -10.29 -9.98
N ARG A 212 -8.47 -11.29 -10.20
CA ARG A 212 -8.18 -12.36 -9.24
C ARG A 212 -6.86 -12.05 -8.56
N ALA A 213 -6.90 -11.55 -7.33
CA ALA A 213 -5.69 -11.26 -6.59
C ALA A 213 -4.96 -12.55 -6.21
N THR A 214 -3.64 -12.50 -6.31
CA THR A 214 -2.77 -13.54 -5.79
C THR A 214 -2.76 -13.47 -4.27
N ALA A 215 -2.90 -14.61 -3.60
CA ALA A 215 -2.91 -14.65 -2.15
C ALA A 215 -1.53 -14.25 -1.60
N LEU A 216 -1.53 -13.45 -0.52
CA LEU A 216 -0.34 -13.26 0.29
C LEU A 216 -0.09 -14.56 1.07
N ALA A 217 1.16 -15.02 1.11
CA ALA A 217 1.52 -16.24 1.82
C ALA A 217 1.11 -16.13 3.30
N SER A 218 0.37 -17.09 3.84
CA SER A 218 0.13 -17.17 5.28
C SER A 218 1.48 -17.35 5.96
N GLY A 219 1.98 -16.30 6.63
CA GLY A 219 3.13 -16.42 7.50
C GLY A 219 2.80 -17.39 8.64
N GLU A 220 3.05 -18.68 8.43
CA GLU A 220 3.19 -19.62 9.52
C GLU A 220 4.44 -19.17 10.27
N LYS A 221 4.23 -18.71 11.49
CA LYS A 221 5.33 -18.50 12.43
C LYS A 221 5.89 -19.89 12.71
N ALA A 222 7.09 -20.18 12.21
CA ALA A 222 7.91 -21.20 12.83
C ALA A 222 8.16 -20.73 14.27
N HIS A 223 7.37 -21.26 15.20
CA HIS A 223 7.67 -21.18 16.62
C HIS A 223 8.79 -22.19 16.87
N GLU A 224 10.02 -21.71 16.95
CA GLU A 224 11.10 -22.32 17.74
C GLU A 224 11.38 -21.44 18.96
#